data_AF-A0A382ZIG2-F1
#
_entry.id   AF-A0A382ZIG2-F1
#
_cell.length_a   1.000
_cell.length_b   1.000
_cell.length_c   1.000
_cell.angle_alpha   90.00
_cell.angle_beta   90.00
_cell.angle_gamma   90.00
#
_symmetry.space_group_name_H-M   'P 1'
#
loop_
_entity.id
_entity.type
_entity.pdbx_description
1 polymer ?
#
loop_
_entity_poly.entity_id
_entity_poly.type
_entity_poly.pdbx_seq_one_letter_code
_entity_poly.pdbx_strand_id
1 'polypeptide(L)' 'VADKITKAATTRGTDFHTLTENHLYNHEDAPKVPPISSFLFKVAKAKINNINNIYALEGALYSKQLGIAGTVDC' A
#
# COMPACT_ATOMS: atom_id res chain seq x y z
N VAL A 1 -26.37 1.49 2.76
CA VAL A 1 -25.45 1.74 3.90
C VAL A 1 -24.18 0.92 3.78
N ALA A 2 -24.26 -0.39 3.53
CA ALA A 2 -23.11 -1.26 3.35
C ALA A 2 -22.10 -0.75 2.30
N ASP A 3 -22.54 -0.41 1.09
CA ASP A 3 -21.65 0.01 0.00
C ASP A 3 -20.81 1.26 0.32
N LYS A 4 -21.39 2.20 1.08
CA LYS A 4 -20.68 3.41 1.52
C LYS A 4 -19.56 3.07 2.50
N ILE A 5 -19.81 2.14 3.41
CA ILE A 5 -18.83 1.69 4.40
C ILE A 5 -17.73 0.90 3.71
N THR A 6 -18.10 -0.04 2.83
CA THR A 6 -17.15 -0.82 2.03
C THR A 6 -16.27 0.10 1.19
N LYS A 7 -16.86 1.05 0.44
CA LYS A 7 -16.10 2.02 -0.36
C LYS A 7 -15.13 2.82 0.51
N ALA A 8 -15.57 3.33 1.65
CA ALA A 8 -14.69 4.07 2.54
C ALA A 8 -13.55 3.21 3.10
N ALA A 9 -13.80 1.93 3.41
CA ALA A 9 -12.77 1.00 3.85
C ALA A 9 -11.75 0.71 2.75
N THR A 10 -12.22 0.41 1.53
CA THR A 10 -11.36 0.16 0.37
C THR A 10 -10.53 1.39 0.03
N THR A 11 -11.12 2.59 0.01
CA THR A 11 -10.37 3.84 -0.25
C THR A 11 -9.25 4.05 0.77
N ARG A 12 -9.51 3.86 2.07
CA ARG A 12 -8.46 3.97 3.09
C ARG A 12 -7.32 2.95 2.90
N GLY A 13 -7.66 1.73 2.47
CA GLY A 13 -6.68 0.71 2.14
C GLY A 13 -5.80 1.14 0.96
N THR A 14 -6.41 1.49 -0.17
CA THR A 14 -5.69 1.97 -1.36
C THR A 14 -4.79 3.16 -1.05
N ASP A 15 -5.31 4.17 -0.34
CA ASP A 15 -4.53 5.35 0.06
C ASP A 15 -3.29 4.97 0.90
N PHE A 16 -3.43 3.97 1.79
CA PHE A 16 -2.32 3.51 2.62
C PHE A 16 -1.23 2.81 1.81
N HIS A 17 -1.61 1.94 0.86
CA HIS A 17 -0.66 1.30 -0.07
C HIS A 17 0.07 2.36 -0.90
N THR A 18 -0.67 3.29 -1.52
CA THR A 18 -0.07 4.37 -2.32
C THR A 18 0.92 5.24 -1.51
N LEU A 19 0.59 5.61 -0.26
CA LEU A 19 1.53 6.36 0.58
C LEU A 19 2.77 5.53 0.96
N THR A 20 2.58 4.23 1.22
CA THR A 20 3.68 3.31 1.58
C THR A 20 4.61 3.08 0.40
N GLU A 21 4.07 2.78 -0.78
CA GLU A 21 4.84 2.62 -2.02
C GLU A 21 5.66 3.87 -2.34
N ASN A 22 5.03 5.07 -2.33
CA ASN A 22 5.75 6.32 -2.58
C ASN A 22 6.88 6.55 -1.56
N HIS A 23 6.63 6.22 -0.29
CA HIS A 23 7.65 6.32 0.75
C HIS A 23 8.81 5.33 0.52
N LEU A 24 8.52 4.09 0.12
CA LEU A 24 9.53 3.06 -0.15
C LEU A 24 10.32 3.34 -1.45
N TYR A 25 9.68 3.95 -2.46
CA TYR A 25 10.33 4.44 -3.68
C TYR A 25 11.12 5.74 -3.48
N ASN A 26 11.06 6.37 -2.30
CA ASN A 26 11.63 7.70 -2.03
C ASN A 26 11.09 8.79 -2.97
N HIS A 27 9.83 8.69 -3.40
CA HIS A 27 9.18 9.76 -4.14
C HIS A 27 8.86 10.92 -3.19
N GLU A 28 9.25 12.13 -3.58
CA GLU A 28 9.04 13.34 -2.77
C GLU A 28 7.56 13.78 -2.78
N ASP A 29 6.83 13.49 -3.85
CA ASP A 29 5.45 13.93 -4.07
C ASP A 29 4.42 12.84 -3.75
N ALA A 30 4.23 12.56 -2.46
CA ALA A 30 3.14 11.69 -2.04
C ALA A 30 1.77 12.37 -2.29
N PRO A 31 0.78 11.67 -2.84
CA PRO A 31 -0.53 12.25 -3.15
C PRO A 31 -1.25 12.68 -1.88
N LYS A 32 -2.06 13.74 -2.00
CA LYS A 32 -2.88 14.23 -0.90
C LYS A 32 -4.08 13.30 -0.68
N VAL A 33 -4.02 12.53 0.40
CA VAL A 33 -5.08 11.62 0.83
C VAL A 33 -5.92 12.22 1.98
N PRO A 34 -7.12 11.67 2.27
CA PRO A 34 -7.89 12.06 3.44
C PRO A 34 -7.09 11.94 4.77
N PRO A 35 -7.39 12.76 5.79
CA PRO A 35 -6.64 12.77 7.04
C PRO A 35 -6.53 11.41 7.73
N ILE A 36 -7.59 10.59 7.66
CA ILE A 36 -7.60 9.26 8.25
C ILE A 36 -6.58 8.32 7.61
N SER A 37 -6.45 8.35 6.28
CA SER A 37 -5.49 7.52 5.54
C SER A 37 -4.06 7.96 5.83
N SER A 38 -3.82 9.28 5.88
CA SER A 38 -2.52 9.85 6.28
C SER A 38 -2.14 9.46 7.71
N PHE A 39 -3.12 9.46 8.63
CA PHE A 39 -2.90 9.05 10.02
C PHE A 39 -2.49 7.57 10.11
N LEU A 40 -3.19 6.68 9.40
CA LEU A 40 -2.84 5.26 9.35
C LEU A 40 -1.40 5.05 8.87
N PHE A 41 -1.01 5.71 7.78
CA PHE A 41 0.37 5.66 7.28
C PHE A 41 1.37 6.18 8.31
N LYS A 42 1.12 7.33 8.94
CA LYS A 42 2.04 7.91 9.94
C LYS A 42 2.28 6.99 11.13
N VAL A 43 1.24 6.29 11.61
CA VAL A 43 1.37 5.29 12.68
C VAL A 43 2.28 4.13 12.24
N ALA A 44 2.14 3.65 11.00
CA ALA A 44 2.95 2.57 10.46
C ALA A 44 4.36 3.00 10.03
N LYS A 45 4.58 4.28 9.73
CA LYS A 45 5.81 4.82 9.12
C LYS A 45 7.08 4.44 9.89
N ALA A 46 7.04 4.48 11.21
CA ALA A 46 8.18 4.10 12.05
C ALA A 46 8.59 2.63 11.85
N LYS A 47 7.64 1.74 11.55
CA LYS A 47 7.91 0.33 11.23
C LYS A 47 8.40 0.17 9.80
N ILE A 48 7.74 0.84 8.84
CA ILE A 48 8.09 0.82 7.41
C ILE A 48 9.53 1.31 7.19
N ASN A 49 9.99 2.29 7.97
CA ASN A 49 11.37 2.80 7.90
C ASN A 49 12.47 1.76 8.22
N ASN A 50 12.12 0.60 8.78
CA ASN A 50 13.09 -0.48 9.03
C ASN A 50 13.23 -1.45 7.85
N ILE A 51 12.46 -1.26 6.78
CA ILE A 51 12.53 -2.07 5.56
C ILE A 51 13.67 -1.56 4.69
N ASN A 52 14.47 -2.47 4.14
CA ASN A 52 15.54 -2.19 3.19
C ASN A 52 15.62 -3.28 2.13
N ASN A 53 16.46 -3.07 1.11
CA ASN A 53 16.76 -4.06 0.08
C ASN A 53 15.50 -4.64 -0.59
N ILE A 54 14.66 -3.73 -1.11
CA ILE A 54 13.36 -4.05 -1.69
C ILE A 54 13.55 -4.56 -3.11
N TYR A 55 13.05 -5.75 -3.41
CA TYR A 55 13.22 -6.40 -4.71
C TYR A 55 12.02 -6.21 -5.64
N ALA A 56 10.84 -5.94 -5.09
CA ALA A 56 9.61 -5.70 -5.84
C ALA A 56 8.69 -4.74 -5.05
N LEU A 57 7.89 -3.95 -5.74
CA LEU A 57 6.81 -3.14 -5.17
C LEU A 57 5.67 -3.18 -6.20
N GLU A 58 4.48 -3.61 -5.80
CA GLU A 58 3.34 -3.84 -6.70
C GLU A 58 3.71 -4.73 -7.91
N GLY A 59 4.49 -5.80 -7.64
CA GLY A 59 5.03 -6.68 -8.66
C GLY A 59 4.11 -7.85 -9.01
N ALA A 60 3.95 -8.17 -10.31
CA ALA A 60 3.19 -9.34 -10.74
C ALA A 60 4.01 -10.63 -10.54
N LEU A 61 3.47 -11.60 -9.80
CA LEU A 61 4.04 -12.93 -9.60
C LEU A 61 3.10 -14.04 -10.07
N TYR A 62 3.68 -15.17 -10.45
CA TYR A 62 2.94 -16.36 -10.87
C TYR A 62 3.54 -17.62 -10.27
N SER A 63 2.71 -18.43 -9.61
CA SER A 63 3.11 -19.76 -9.13
C SER A 63 2.87 -20.80 -10.22
N LYS A 64 3.95 -21.35 -10.78
CA LYS A 64 3.86 -22.44 -11.76
C LYS A 64 3.26 -23.72 -11.18
N GLN A 65 3.48 -23.98 -9.89
CA GLN A 65 2.98 -25.18 -9.23
C GLN A 65 1.48 -25.10 -8.94
N LEU A 66 1.00 -23.94 -8.51
CA LEU A 66 -0.42 -23.74 -8.16
C LEU A 66 -1.25 -23.20 -9.32
N GLY A 67 -0.61 -22.65 -10.35
CA GLY A 67 -1.28 -22.05 -11.50
C GLY A 67 -1.94 -20.70 -11.22
N ILE A 68 -1.53 -19.98 -10.16
CA ILE A 68 -2.18 -18.74 -9.70
C ILE A 68 -1.25 -17.54 -9.92
N ALA A 69 -1.82 -16.43 -10.39
CA ALA A 69 -1.15 -15.13 -10.50
C ALA A 69 -1.69 -14.13 -9.48
N GLY A 70 -0.86 -13.18 -9.07
CA GLY A 70 -1.26 -12.05 -8.23
C GLY A 70 -0.22 -10.95 -8.24
N THR A 71 -0.59 -9.81 -7.68
CA THR A 71 0.32 -8.70 -7.42
C THR A 71 0.76 -8.76 -5.96
N VAL A 72 2.05 -8.65 -5.70
CA VAL A 72 2.59 -8.52 -4.33
C VAL A 72 2.80 -7.06 -3.98
N ASP A 73 2.53 -6.70 -2.74
CA ASP A 73 2.63 -5.32 -2.28
C ASP A 73 4.10 -4.83 -2.27
N CYS A 74 5.03 -5.57 -1.64
CA CYS A 74 6.42 -5.15 -1.37
C CYS A 74 7.39 -6.34 -1.24
#